data_AF-A0A4D6WM77-F1
#
_entry.id   AF-A0A4D6WM77-F1
#
_cell.length_a   1.000
_cell.length_b   1.000
_cell.length_c   1.000
_cell.angle_alpha   90.00
_cell.angle_beta   90.00
_cell.angle_gamma   90.00
#
_symmetry.space_group_name_H-M   'P 1'
#
loop_
_entity.id
_entity.type
_entity.pdbx_description
1 polymer ?
#
loop_
_entity_poly.entity_id
_entity_poly.type
_entity_poly.pdbx_seq_one_letter_code
_entity_poly.pdbx_strand_id
1 'polypeptide(L)' 'MNNFWDNINKFPRFLISIILGFFLTTFRQIFRLFKNKKISIIIVITTYILLSILYKIIENMLGIQ' A
#
# COMPACT_ATOMS: atom_id res chain seq x y z
N MET A 1 -28.04 5.36 -30.03
CA MET A 1 -27.90 4.41 -28.89
C MET A 1 -26.54 3.71 -28.82
N ASN A 2 -25.84 3.44 -29.94
CA ASN A 2 -24.53 2.78 -29.92
C ASN A 2 -23.46 3.54 -29.12
N ASN A 3 -23.43 4.87 -29.21
CA ASN A 3 -22.46 5.70 -28.48
C ASN A 3 -22.54 5.56 -26.95
N PHE A 4 -23.71 5.20 -26.40
CA PHE A 4 -23.88 5.00 -24.96
C PHE A 4 -23.17 3.73 -24.50
N TRP A 5 -23.38 2.63 -25.22
CA TRP A 5 -22.75 1.34 -24.97
C TRP A 5 -21.23 1.39 -25.19
N ASP A 6 -20.76 2.13 -26.20
CA ASP A 6 -19.32 2.34 -26.44
C ASP A 6 -18.64 3.14 -25.31
N ASN A 7 -19.35 4.07 -24.68
CA ASN A 7 -18.83 4.86 -23.57
C ASN A 7 -18.82 4.09 -22.25
N ILE A 8 -19.80 3.20 -22.02
CA ILE A 8 -19.84 2.34 -20.83
C ILE A 8 -18.58 1.47 -20.72
N ASN A 9 -18.03 0.97 -21.82
CA ASN A 9 -16.81 0.15 -21.77
C ASN A 9 -15.53 0.98 -21.57
N LYS A 10 -15.53 2.25 -21.99
CA LYS A 10 -14.40 3.17 -21.85
C LYS A 10 -14.29 3.75 -20.44
N PHE A 11 -15.42 3.96 -19.77
CA PHE A 11 -15.48 4.59 -18.46
C PHE A 11 -14.76 3.80 -17.34
N PRO A 12 -14.92 2.47 -17.20
CA PRO A 12 -14.15 1.67 -16.24
C PRO A 12 -12.65 1.76 -16.47
N ARG A 13 -12.20 1.71 -17.73
CA ARG A 13 -10.79 1.83 -18.08
C ARG A 13 -10.23 3.19 -17.65
N PHE A 14 -10.99 4.26 -17.89
CA PHE A 14 -10.63 5.61 -17.45
C PHE A 14 -10.57 5.72 -15.92
N LEU A 15 -11.58 5.21 -15.23
CA LEU A 15 -11.66 5.20 -13.77
C LEU A 15 -10.47 4.46 -13.15
N ILE A 16 -10.17 3.26 -13.64
CA ILE A 16 -9.01 2.46 -13.20
C ILE A 16 -7.71 3.22 -13.46
N SER A 17 -7.56 3.85 -14.63
CA SER A 17 -6.36 4.63 -14.96
C SER A 17 -6.16 5.82 -14.01
N ILE A 18 -7.24 6.52 -13.63
CA ILE A 18 -7.16 7.63 -12.68
C ILE A 18 -6.80 7.11 -11.29
N ILE A 19 -7.49 6.07 -10.83
CA ILE A 19 -7.25 5.46 -9.52
C ILE A 19 -5.78 5.02 -9.42
N LEU A 20 -5.29 4.27 -10.41
CA LEU A 20 -3.90 3.84 -10.45
C LEU A 20 -2.93 5.02 -10.53
N GLY A 21 -3.19 6.01 -11.39
CA GLY A 21 -2.34 7.20 -11.50
C GLY A 21 -2.28 8.00 -10.20
N PHE A 22 -3.41 8.19 -9.52
CA PHE A 22 -3.51 8.86 -8.23
C PHE A 22 -2.73 8.11 -7.14
N PHE A 23 -2.90 6.80 -7.04
CA PHE A 23 -2.16 6.01 -6.06
C PHE A 23 -0.67 5.98 -6.36
N LEU A 24 -0.25 5.77 -7.61
CA LEU A 24 1.17 5.76 -7.98
C LEU A 24 1.86 7.11 -7.69
N THR A 25 1.19 8.23 -8.00
CA THR A 25 1.73 9.56 -7.74
C THR A 25 1.79 9.88 -6.24
N THR A 26 0.75 9.51 -5.49
CA THR A 26 0.72 9.66 -4.02
C THR A 26 1.80 8.80 -3.34
N PHE A 27 1.91 7.53 -3.74
CA PHE A 27 2.91 6.59 -3.20
C PHE A 27 4.35 6.93 -3.62
N ARG A 28 4.56 7.73 -4.68
CA ARG A 28 5.90 8.18 -5.08
C ARG A 28 6.66 8.85 -3.94
N GLN A 29 5.98 9.65 -3.12
CA GLN A 29 6.59 10.33 -1.97
C GLN A 29 7.00 9.33 -0.89
N ILE A 30 6.18 8.29 -0.67
CA ILE A 30 6.47 7.19 0.25
C ILE A 30 7.71 6.42 -0.23
N PHE A 31 7.78 6.07 -1.52
CA PHE A 31 8.96 5.41 -2.09
C PHE A 31 10.23 6.27 -2.04
N ARG A 32 10.10 7.60 -2.05
CA ARG A 32 11.26 8.51 -1.88
C ARG A 32 11.89 8.38 -0.49
N LEU A 33 11.11 8.07 0.56
CA LEU A 33 11.63 7.89 1.92
C LEU A 33 12.58 6.68 2.01
N PHE A 34 12.33 5.63 1.22
CA PHE A 34 13.18 4.45 1.15
C PHE A 34 14.50 4.68 0.40
N LYS A 35 14.64 5.76 -0.38
CA LYS A 35 15.91 6.07 -1.09
C LYS A 35 17.03 6.50 -0.15
N ASN A 36 16.70 7.08 0.99
CA ASN A 36 17.70 7.44 1.98
C ASN A 36 18.05 6.22 2.83
N LYS A 37 19.28 5.70 2.68
CA LYS A 37 19.75 4.50 3.37
C LYS A 37 19.54 4.55 4.90
N LYS A 38 19.74 5.71 5.53
CA LYS A 38 19.52 5.88 6.98
C LYS A 38 18.04 5.75 7.34
N ILE A 39 17.15 6.42 6.59
CA ILE A 39 15.70 6.35 6.81
C ILE A 39 15.18 4.94 6.54
N SER A 40 15.67 4.29 5.48
CA SER A 40 15.29 2.91 5.15
C SER A 40 15.63 1.95 6.28
N ILE A 41 16.81 2.07 6.90
CA ILE A 41 17.19 1.24 8.05
C ILE A 41 16.24 1.47 9.23
N ILE A 42 15.91 2.73 9.52
CA ILE A 42 14.96 3.07 10.60
C ILE A 42 13.59 2.45 10.33
N ILE A 43 13.08 2.53 9.11
CA ILE A 43 11.80 1.92 8.73
C ILE A 43 11.84 0.40 8.92
N VAL A 44 12.91 -0.26 8.49
CA VAL A 44 13.06 -1.72 8.65
C VAL A 44 13.10 -2.13 10.12
N ILE A 45 13.84 -1.40 10.96
CA ILE A 45 13.91 -1.69 12.41
C ILE A 45 12.55 -1.48 13.06
N THR A 46 11.88 -0.36 12.79
CA THR A 46 10.56 -0.06 13.36
C THR A 46 9.52 -1.10 12.94
N THR A 47 9.51 -1.50 11.67
CA THR A 47 8.59 -2.55 11.18
C THR A 47 8.88 -3.91 11.81
N TYR A 48 10.14 -4.27 11.99
CA TYR A 48 10.53 -5.51 12.68
C TYR A 48 10.07 -5.53 14.14
N ILE A 49 10.27 -4.43 14.88
CA ILE A 49 9.80 -4.30 16.26
C ILE A 49 8.29 -4.43 16.33
N LEU A 50 7.56 -3.76 15.43
CA LEU A 50 6.10 -3.78 15.41
C LEU A 50 5.57 -5.19 15.12
N LEU A 51 6.18 -5.92 14.18
CA LEU A 51 5.87 -7.32 13.90
C LEU A 51 6.17 -8.23 15.10
N SER A 52 7.28 -8.00 15.80
CA SER A 52 7.64 -8.76 17.00
C SER A 52 6.63 -8.55 18.14
N ILE A 53 6.18 -7.31 18.32
CA ILE A 53 5.13 -6.98 19.30
C ILE A 53 3.83 -7.65 18.91
N LEU A 54 3.40 -7.56 17.65
CA LEU A 54 2.20 -8.23 17.16
C LEU A 54 2.26 -9.74 17.34
N TYR A 55 3.41 -10.35 17.01
CA TYR A 55 3.65 -11.77 17.23
C TYR A 55 3.44 -12.15 18.70
N LYS A 56 4.03 -11.38 19.63
CA LYS A 56 3.89 -11.64 21.06
C LYS A 56 2.46 -11.45 21.56
N ILE A 57 1.73 -10.48 21.03
CA ILE A 57 0.30 -10.31 21.33
C ILE A 57 -0.47 -11.55 20.89
N ILE A 58 -0.24 -12.03 19.67
CA ILE A 58 -0.92 -13.22 19.14
C ILE A 58 -0.54 -14.47 19.95
N GLU A 59 0.74 -14.65 20.28
CA GLU A 59 1.23 -15.73 21.13
C GLU A 59 0.55 -15.74 22.50
N ASN A 60 0.43 -14.57 23.14
CA ASN A 60 -0.29 -14.41 24.40
C ASN A 60 -1.78 -14.73 24.27
N MET A 61 -2.42 -14.32 23.16
CA MET A 61 -3.84 -14.61 22.91
C MET A 61 -4.10 -16.10 22.67
N LEU A 62 -3.13 -16.81 22.11
CA LEU A 62 -3.22 -18.25 21.84
C LEU A 62 -2.83 -19.11 23.06
N GLY A 63 -2.35 -18.50 24.15
CA GLY A 63 -1.93 -19.24 25.34
C GLY A 63 -0.76 -20.19 25.09
N ILE A 64 0.12 -19.85 24.15
CA ILE A 64 1.29 -20.66 23.78
C ILE A 64 2.43 -20.47 24.81
N GLN A 65 2.33 -19.46 25.69
CA GLN A 65 3.21 -19.25 26.85
C GLN A 65 2.78 -20.06 28.07
#